data_AF-A0A7C1K9I2-F1
#
_entry.id   AF-A0A7C1K9I2-F1
#
_cell.length_a   1.000
_cell.length_b   1.000
_cell.length_c   1.000
_cell.angle_alpha   90.00
_cell.angle_beta   90.00
_cell.angle_gamma   90.00
#
_symmetry.space_group_name_H-M   'P 1'
#
loop_
_entity.id
_entity.type
_entity.pdbx_description
1 polymer ?
#
loop_
_entity_poly.entity_id
_entity_poly.type
_entity_poly.pdbx_seq_one_letter_code
_entity_poly.pdbx_strand_id
1 'polypeptide(L)'
;MNSRLPFEMREAVVQVCGKAFWLKDPFRTFPLSCGVPAEIYDRFADESKYKIIRHVLAELDALGEEGFLIQRRLVTELCKLRNVPDESVPDRDAALKALKWLKELARGQKLIVEEERSATEQKIQEARRKQAALAARAQKMEELRNGFTAMISGREKPQERGYGLEELLAELFEVHEIPYRRPYRTATEQIDGHFEFKGFDYLVEARWRSEPPSEADLAAFKTKVDKKLQVPEEFSSPFSAFDRKSFWNLPVASNPTSFCLMVRT
;
A
#
# COMPACT_ATOMS: atom_id res chain seq x y z
N MET A 1 34.42 12.96 2.83
CA MET A 1 34.63 11.80 1.93
C MET A 1 35.06 12.36 0.59
N ASN A 2 36.12 11.84 -0.06
CA ASN A 2 36.53 12.33 -1.39
C ASN A 2 35.35 12.18 -2.36
N SER A 3 34.73 13.29 -2.72
CA SER A 3 33.47 13.38 -3.48
C SER A 3 33.69 13.30 -4.99
N ARG A 4 34.93 13.54 -5.45
CA ARG A 4 35.31 13.50 -6.86
C ARG A 4 35.54 12.05 -7.35
N LEU A 5 35.07 11.75 -8.57
CA LEU A 5 35.31 10.46 -9.20
C LEU A 5 36.80 10.23 -9.46
N PRO A 6 37.35 9.04 -9.11
CA PRO A 6 38.71 8.67 -9.49
C PRO A 6 38.92 8.62 -11.01
N PHE A 7 40.15 8.82 -11.46
CA PHE A 7 40.50 8.87 -12.89
C PHE A 7 40.01 7.64 -13.67
N GLU A 8 40.21 6.43 -13.14
CA GLU A 8 39.77 5.20 -13.79
C GLU A 8 38.25 5.15 -13.99
N MET A 9 37.48 5.65 -13.01
CA MET A 9 36.02 5.73 -13.13
C MET A 9 35.60 6.70 -14.22
N ARG A 10 36.29 7.85 -14.33
CA ARG A 10 36.03 8.84 -15.38
C ARG A 10 36.30 8.27 -16.76
N GLU A 11 37.42 7.58 -16.95
CA GLU A 11 37.71 6.92 -18.22
C GLU A 11 36.70 5.80 -18.52
N ALA A 12 36.24 5.04 -17.52
CA ALA A 12 35.19 4.05 -17.72
C ALA A 12 33.87 4.67 -18.18
N VAL A 13 33.44 5.79 -17.57
CA VAL A 13 32.27 6.56 -18.03
C VAL A 13 32.45 7.01 -19.47
N VAL A 14 33.62 7.56 -19.82
CA VAL A 14 33.92 8.02 -21.18
C VAL A 14 33.84 6.88 -22.20
N GLN A 15 34.41 5.71 -21.87
CA GLN A 15 34.37 4.53 -22.74
C GLN A 15 32.94 4.02 -22.93
N VAL A 16 32.13 3.97 -21.86
CA VAL A 16 30.73 3.54 -21.96
C VAL A 16 29.94 4.52 -22.83
N CYS A 17 30.02 5.82 -22.57
CA CYS A 17 29.30 6.83 -23.35
C CYS A 17 29.69 6.81 -24.83
N GLY A 18 30.97 6.62 -25.14
CA GLY A 18 31.46 6.58 -26.52
C GLY A 18 31.11 5.31 -27.28
N LYS A 19 31.02 4.16 -26.60
CA LYS A 19 30.80 2.84 -27.23
C LYS A 19 29.34 2.37 -27.19
N ALA A 20 28.61 2.69 -26.12
CA ALA A 20 27.26 2.16 -25.90
C ALA A 20 26.15 3.00 -26.54
N PHE A 21 26.39 4.28 -26.81
CA PHE A 21 25.45 5.16 -27.50
C PHE A 21 25.95 5.41 -28.92
N TRP A 22 25.30 4.85 -29.95
CA TRP A 22 25.73 5.08 -31.33
C TRP A 22 25.23 6.44 -31.83
N LEU A 23 23.94 6.72 -31.69
CA LEU A 23 23.32 7.97 -32.12
C LEU A 23 23.56 9.14 -31.14
N LYS A 24 23.66 10.37 -31.67
CA LYS A 24 23.88 11.59 -30.86
C LYS A 24 22.65 11.98 -30.03
N ASP A 25 21.43 11.83 -30.54
CA ASP A 25 20.22 12.27 -29.81
C ASP A 25 19.91 11.44 -28.56
N PRO A 26 19.97 10.09 -28.60
CA PRO A 26 19.84 9.27 -27.39
C PRO A 26 20.98 9.53 -26.41
N PHE A 27 22.19 9.78 -26.93
CA PHE A 27 23.32 10.18 -26.09
C PHE A 27 23.08 11.51 -25.42
N ARG A 28 22.56 12.55 -26.08
CA ARG A 28 22.27 13.86 -25.47
C ARG A 28 21.24 13.75 -24.35
N THR A 29 20.18 12.98 -24.57
CA THR A 29 19.11 12.81 -23.58
C THR A 29 19.64 12.25 -22.25
N PHE A 30 20.64 11.37 -22.30
CA PHE A 30 21.15 10.67 -21.12
C PHE A 30 21.85 11.57 -20.08
N PRO A 31 22.88 12.38 -20.40
CA PRO A 31 23.49 13.29 -19.43
C PRO A 31 22.48 14.31 -18.88
N LEU A 32 21.58 14.82 -19.71
CA LEU A 32 20.55 15.76 -19.27
C LEU A 32 19.59 15.12 -18.26
N SER A 33 19.15 13.88 -18.47
CA SER A 33 18.32 13.16 -17.49
C SER A 33 19.06 12.87 -16.17
N CYS A 34 20.40 12.84 -16.21
CA CYS A 34 21.24 12.73 -15.02
C CYS A 34 21.45 14.08 -14.30
N GLY A 35 20.88 15.18 -14.80
CA GLY A 35 21.00 16.51 -14.21
C GLY A 35 22.21 17.31 -14.68
N VAL A 36 22.86 16.93 -15.79
CA VAL A 36 23.85 17.80 -16.44
C VAL A 36 23.13 19.03 -17.01
N PRO A 37 23.56 20.26 -16.67
CA PRO A 37 23.02 21.49 -17.27
C PRO A 37 23.15 21.48 -18.80
N ALA A 38 22.09 21.87 -19.51
CA ALA A 38 22.07 21.86 -20.96
C ALA A 38 23.17 22.75 -21.56
N GLU A 39 23.45 23.88 -20.91
CA GLU A 39 24.48 24.85 -21.30
C GLU A 39 25.90 24.25 -21.23
N ILE A 40 26.13 23.28 -20.35
CA ILE A 40 27.41 22.56 -20.28
C ILE A 40 27.54 21.58 -21.45
N TYR A 41 26.47 20.84 -21.77
CA TYR A 41 26.49 19.87 -22.86
C TYR A 41 26.57 20.56 -24.23
N ASP A 42 25.68 21.54 -24.46
CA ASP A 42 25.45 22.12 -25.78
C ASP A 42 26.67 22.89 -26.30
N ARG A 43 27.55 23.37 -25.41
CA ARG A 43 28.87 23.96 -25.76
C ARG A 43 29.79 23.03 -26.57
N PHE A 44 29.62 21.72 -26.42
CA PHE A 44 30.49 20.71 -27.05
C PHE A 44 29.71 19.79 -27.99
N ALA A 45 28.43 20.07 -28.30
CA ALA A 45 27.53 19.16 -29.01
C ALA A 45 28.04 18.68 -30.38
N ASP A 46 28.87 19.48 -31.04
CA ASP A 46 29.46 19.15 -32.34
C ASP A 46 30.59 18.11 -32.24
N GLU A 47 31.17 17.92 -31.06
CA GLU A 47 32.27 17.02 -30.86
C GLU A 47 31.86 15.54 -30.86
N SER A 48 32.86 14.65 -30.74
CA SER A 48 32.59 13.22 -30.54
C SER A 48 32.07 12.97 -29.12
N LYS A 49 31.23 11.94 -28.94
CA LYS A 49 30.68 11.56 -27.62
C LYS A 49 31.75 11.40 -26.54
N TYR A 50 32.92 10.89 -26.93
CA TYR A 50 34.10 10.75 -26.07
C TYR A 50 34.64 12.10 -25.59
N LYS A 51 34.68 13.11 -26.45
CA LYS A 51 35.14 14.44 -26.07
C LYS A 51 34.05 15.20 -25.29
N ILE A 52 32.79 15.12 -25.73
CA ILE A 52 31.64 15.70 -25.02
C ILE A 52 31.66 15.29 -23.56
N ILE A 53 31.67 13.99 -23.27
CA ILE A 53 31.59 13.53 -21.88
C ILE A 53 32.85 13.89 -21.07
N ARG A 54 34.04 13.97 -21.70
CA ARG A 54 35.26 14.46 -21.03
C ARG A 54 35.12 15.94 -20.63
N HIS A 55 34.62 16.77 -21.53
CA HIS A 55 34.38 18.19 -21.27
C HIS A 55 33.29 18.37 -20.21
N VAL A 56 32.18 17.65 -20.31
CA VAL A 56 31.11 17.64 -19.30
C VAL A 56 31.67 17.29 -17.93
N LEU A 57 32.44 16.20 -17.79
CA LEU A 57 33.03 15.81 -16.50
C LEU A 57 34.03 16.85 -15.97
N ALA A 58 34.72 17.59 -16.85
CA ALA A 58 35.63 18.67 -16.45
C ALA A 58 34.88 19.92 -15.97
N GLU A 59 33.81 20.32 -16.68
CA GLU A 59 32.94 21.43 -16.27
C GLU A 59 32.21 21.11 -14.95
N LEU A 60 31.76 19.86 -14.77
CA LEU A 60 31.18 19.42 -13.49
C LEU A 60 32.20 19.45 -12.34
N ASP A 61 33.51 19.26 -12.60
CA ASP A 61 34.50 19.44 -11.53
C ASP A 61 34.57 20.91 -11.06
N ALA A 62 34.37 21.86 -11.96
CA ALA A 62 34.37 23.29 -11.64
C ALA A 62 33.15 23.71 -10.80
N LEU A 63 32.06 22.94 -10.82
CA LEU A 63 30.87 23.16 -9.99
C LEU A 63 30.99 22.63 -8.55
N GLY A 64 32.10 21.99 -8.19
CA GLY A 64 32.32 21.50 -6.82
C GLY A 64 31.33 20.39 -6.40
N GLU A 65 30.77 20.49 -5.20
CA GLU A 65 29.95 19.41 -4.61
C GLU A 65 28.72 19.05 -5.44
N GLU A 66 28.01 20.03 -6.00
CA GLU A 66 26.84 19.78 -6.85
C GLU A 66 27.24 19.01 -8.12
N GLY A 67 28.35 19.41 -8.74
CA GLY A 67 28.90 18.71 -9.90
C GLY A 67 29.34 17.29 -9.57
N PHE A 68 29.92 17.05 -8.39
CA PHE A 68 30.28 15.72 -7.93
C PHE A 68 29.05 14.81 -7.72
N LEU A 69 27.92 15.36 -7.25
CA LEU A 69 26.67 14.61 -7.15
C LEU A 69 26.14 14.20 -8.53
N ILE A 70 26.21 15.09 -9.53
CA ILE A 70 25.82 14.79 -10.92
C ILE A 70 26.74 13.72 -11.51
N GLN A 71 28.06 13.81 -11.28
CA GLN A 71 29.02 12.79 -11.70
C GLN A 71 28.70 11.41 -11.10
N ARG A 72 28.36 11.35 -9.81
CA ARG A 72 27.92 10.09 -9.17
C ARG A 72 26.63 9.56 -9.79
N ARG A 73 25.65 10.43 -10.06
CA ARG A 73 24.41 10.03 -10.73
C ARG A 73 24.65 9.46 -12.13
N LEU A 74 25.53 10.08 -12.93
CA LEU A 74 25.94 9.55 -14.23
C LEU A 74 26.47 8.12 -14.12
N VAL A 75 27.37 7.85 -13.17
CA VAL A 75 27.91 6.50 -12.94
C VAL A 75 26.78 5.53 -12.55
N THR A 76 25.94 5.92 -11.59
CA THR A 76 24.83 5.08 -11.10
C THR A 76 23.85 4.72 -12.22
N GLU A 77 23.42 5.69 -13.03
CA GLU A 77 22.50 5.45 -14.15
C GLU A 77 23.14 4.59 -15.24
N LEU A 78 24.42 4.80 -15.58
CA LEU A 78 25.14 3.92 -16.51
C LEU A 78 25.23 2.49 -15.98
N CYS A 79 25.43 2.30 -14.67
CA CYS A 79 25.47 0.97 -14.06
C CYS A 79 24.11 0.25 -14.06
N LYS A 80 22.98 0.99 -14.09
CA LYS A 80 21.62 0.43 -14.20
C LYS A 80 21.33 -0.15 -15.59
N LEU A 81 22.05 0.26 -16.64
CA LEU A 81 21.88 -0.26 -18.00
C LEU A 81 22.14 -1.78 -18.02
N ARG A 82 21.10 -2.57 -18.30
CA ARG A 82 21.19 -4.05 -18.39
C ARG A 82 21.81 -4.51 -19.70
N ASN A 83 21.69 -3.70 -20.75
CA ASN A 83 22.17 -3.98 -22.09
C ASN A 83 22.61 -2.66 -22.75
N VAL A 84 23.22 -2.76 -23.93
CA VAL A 84 23.55 -1.59 -24.76
C VAL A 84 22.25 -0.86 -25.13
N PRO A 85 22.15 0.47 -24.89
CA PRO A 85 20.91 1.22 -25.09
C PRO A 85 20.55 1.44 -26.56
N ASP A 86 21.53 1.36 -27.46
CA ASP A 86 21.35 1.55 -28.89
C ASP A 86 21.63 0.23 -29.63
N GLU A 87 20.62 -0.29 -30.33
CA GLU A 87 20.73 -1.54 -31.09
C GLU A 87 21.62 -1.40 -32.32
N SER A 88 21.82 -0.18 -32.82
CA SER A 88 22.59 0.12 -34.03
C SER A 88 24.10 0.19 -33.78
N VAL A 89 24.57 -0.12 -32.57
CA VAL A 89 25.99 -0.09 -32.21
C VAL A 89 26.77 -1.11 -33.05
N PRO A 90 27.77 -0.68 -33.85
CA PRO A 90 28.52 -1.59 -34.72
C PRO A 90 29.32 -2.66 -33.97
N ASP A 91 29.88 -2.30 -32.81
CA ASP A 91 30.67 -3.20 -31.95
C ASP A 91 30.00 -3.35 -30.58
N ARG A 92 28.98 -4.21 -30.54
CA ARG A 92 28.20 -4.48 -29.33
C ARG A 92 29.05 -5.11 -28.22
N ASP A 93 30.02 -5.94 -28.58
CA ASP A 93 30.90 -6.62 -27.63
C ASP A 93 31.80 -5.62 -26.90
N ALA A 94 32.38 -4.64 -27.62
CA ALA A 94 33.16 -3.58 -26.99
C ALA A 94 32.30 -2.71 -26.05
N ALA A 95 31.05 -2.44 -26.41
CA ALA A 95 30.11 -1.69 -25.55
C ALA A 95 29.76 -2.47 -24.27
N LEU A 96 29.48 -3.77 -24.39
CA LEU A 96 29.23 -4.64 -23.23
C LEU A 96 30.47 -4.77 -22.32
N LYS A 97 31.67 -4.89 -22.90
CA LYS A 97 32.93 -4.89 -22.14
C LYS A 97 33.14 -3.58 -21.38
N ALA A 98 32.85 -2.43 -21.99
CA ALA A 98 32.95 -1.13 -21.32
C ALA A 98 31.94 -1.02 -20.16
N LEU A 99 30.69 -1.44 -20.36
CA LEU A 99 29.66 -1.47 -19.30
C LEU A 99 30.06 -2.40 -18.14
N LYS A 100 30.60 -3.57 -18.44
CA LYS A 100 31.08 -4.52 -17.44
C LYS A 100 32.22 -3.91 -16.61
N TRP A 101 33.20 -3.30 -17.28
CA TRP A 101 34.32 -2.64 -16.61
C TRP A 101 33.86 -1.52 -15.67
N LEU A 102 32.94 -0.66 -16.10
CA LEU A 102 32.36 0.38 -15.24
C LEU A 102 31.68 -0.21 -13.99
N LYS A 103 30.88 -1.26 -14.15
CA LYS A 103 30.19 -1.92 -13.03
C LYS A 103 31.16 -2.56 -12.03
N GLU A 104 32.26 -3.14 -12.50
CA GLU A 104 33.30 -3.72 -11.65
C GLU A 104 33.97 -2.63 -10.80
N LEU A 105 34.36 -1.51 -11.41
CA LEU A 105 34.93 -0.37 -10.70
C LEU A 105 33.94 0.21 -9.67
N ALA A 106 32.68 0.37 -10.06
CA ALA A 106 31.67 0.98 -9.20
C ALA A 106 31.26 0.09 -8.01
N ARG A 107 31.35 -1.25 -8.15
CA ARG A 107 31.27 -2.20 -7.03
C ARG A 107 32.45 -2.04 -6.06
N GLY A 108 33.67 -1.95 -6.59
CA GLY A 108 34.88 -1.78 -5.79
C GLY A 108 34.88 -0.51 -4.94
N GLN A 109 34.29 0.58 -5.44
CA GLN A 109 34.20 1.87 -4.76
C GLN A 109 32.91 2.06 -3.94
N LYS A 110 32.06 1.03 -3.81
CA LYS A 110 30.75 1.06 -3.11
C LYS A 110 29.78 2.14 -3.62
N LEU A 111 29.94 2.64 -4.84
CA LEU A 111 29.07 3.69 -5.41
C LEU A 111 27.67 3.17 -5.79
N ILE A 112 27.52 1.86 -6.04
CA ILE A 112 26.24 1.20 -6.44
C ILE A 112 25.33 0.89 -5.22
N VAL A 113 25.82 1.07 -3.99
CA VAL A 113 25.21 0.45 -2.80
C VAL A 113 23.94 1.14 -2.29
N GLU A 114 23.62 2.36 -2.73
CA GLU A 114 22.57 3.17 -2.09
C GLU A 114 21.15 3.01 -2.67
N GLU A 115 20.97 2.74 -3.97
CA GLU A 115 19.62 2.72 -4.58
C GLU A 115 19.00 1.33 -4.73
N GLU A 116 19.77 0.28 -5.01
CA GLU A 116 19.22 -1.09 -5.10
C GLU A 116 18.85 -1.62 -3.71
N ARG A 117 19.57 -1.20 -2.66
CA ARG A 117 19.20 -1.49 -1.27
C ARG A 117 17.92 -0.80 -0.87
N SER A 118 17.75 0.50 -1.15
CA SER A 118 16.55 1.22 -0.72
C SER A 118 15.27 0.65 -1.33
N ALA A 119 15.27 0.28 -2.61
CA ALA A 119 14.10 -0.33 -3.25
C ALA A 119 13.81 -1.76 -2.76
N THR A 120 14.86 -2.55 -2.50
CA THR A 120 14.70 -3.93 -1.99
C THR A 120 14.27 -3.92 -0.52
N GLU A 121 14.86 -3.04 0.30
CA GLU A 121 14.51 -2.80 1.70
C GLU A 121 13.07 -2.30 1.82
N GLN A 122 12.64 -1.37 0.95
CA GLN A 122 11.26 -0.90 0.90
C GLN A 122 10.27 -2.04 0.60
N LYS A 123 10.59 -2.90 -0.38
CA LYS A 123 9.75 -4.08 -0.69
C LYS A 123 9.68 -5.09 0.44
N ILE A 124 10.82 -5.38 1.09
CA ILE A 124 10.89 -6.28 2.24
C ILE A 124 10.08 -5.70 3.41
N GLN A 125 10.21 -4.38 3.65
CA GLN A 125 9.50 -3.69 4.71
C GLN A 125 7.99 -3.63 4.46
N GLU A 126 7.56 -3.41 3.22
CA GLU A 126 6.14 -3.45 2.83
C GLU A 126 5.57 -4.87 2.99
N ALA A 127 6.29 -5.89 2.53
CA ALA A 127 5.89 -7.28 2.71
C ALA A 127 5.77 -7.65 4.20
N ARG A 128 6.73 -7.23 5.02
CA ARG A 128 6.71 -7.42 6.47
C ARG A 128 5.54 -6.72 7.14
N ARG A 129 5.23 -5.48 6.73
CA ARG A 129 4.04 -4.74 7.22
C ARG A 129 2.74 -5.46 6.85
N LYS A 130 2.60 -5.91 5.60
CA LYS A 130 1.42 -6.68 5.16
C LYS A 130 1.27 -7.97 5.95
N GLN A 131 2.37 -8.72 6.13
CA GLN A 131 2.35 -9.95 6.91
C GLN A 131 2.00 -9.71 8.38
N ALA A 132 2.55 -8.65 8.99
CA ALA A 132 2.22 -8.26 10.36
C ALA A 132 0.74 -7.85 10.49
N ALA A 133 0.19 -7.11 9.54
CA ALA A 133 -1.22 -6.72 9.52
C ALA A 133 -2.15 -7.94 9.40
N LEU A 134 -1.83 -8.90 8.52
CA LEU A 134 -2.58 -10.15 8.39
C LEU A 134 -2.52 -10.98 9.67
N ALA A 135 -1.35 -11.08 10.30
CA ALA A 135 -1.19 -11.79 11.57
C ALA A 135 -1.98 -11.14 12.70
N ALA A 136 -1.93 -9.80 12.81
CA ALA A 136 -2.69 -9.05 13.81
C ALA A 136 -4.20 -9.22 13.62
N ARG A 137 -4.69 -9.18 12.38
CA ARG A 137 -6.09 -9.46 12.06
C ARG A 137 -6.49 -10.88 12.46
N ALA A 138 -5.68 -11.88 12.13
CA ALA A 138 -5.94 -13.27 12.49
C ALA A 138 -5.98 -13.47 14.01
N GLN A 139 -5.06 -12.84 14.75
CA GLN A 139 -5.06 -12.86 16.21
C GLN A 139 -6.33 -12.22 16.78
N LYS A 140 -6.73 -11.05 16.28
CA LYS A 140 -7.95 -10.37 16.76
C LYS A 140 -9.21 -11.20 16.48
N MET A 141 -9.30 -11.86 15.32
CA MET A 141 -10.39 -12.79 15.02
C MET A 141 -10.43 -13.98 16.00
N GLU A 142 -9.28 -14.49 16.40
CA GLU A 142 -9.17 -15.56 17.38
C GLU A 142 -9.60 -15.11 18.78
N GLU A 143 -9.22 -13.89 19.19
CA GLU A 143 -9.69 -13.27 20.44
C GLU A 143 -11.22 -13.13 20.45
N LEU A 144 -11.82 -12.63 19.36
CA LEU A 144 -13.28 -12.50 19.22
C LEU A 144 -13.97 -13.86 19.28
N ARG A 145 -13.43 -14.88 18.61
CA ARG A 145 -13.94 -16.25 18.65
C ARG A 145 -13.93 -16.83 20.07
N ASN A 146 -12.84 -16.61 20.80
CA ASN A 146 -12.70 -17.08 22.18
C ASN A 146 -13.66 -16.33 23.12
N GLY A 147 -13.80 -15.02 22.97
CA GLY A 147 -14.78 -14.22 23.69
C GLY A 147 -16.22 -14.71 23.45
N PHE A 148 -16.58 -14.97 22.19
CA PHE A 148 -17.87 -15.55 21.85
C PHE A 148 -18.11 -16.91 22.51
N THR A 149 -17.11 -17.79 22.47
CA THR A 149 -17.19 -19.14 23.06
C THR A 149 -17.34 -19.09 24.58
N ALA A 150 -16.66 -18.14 25.23
CA ALA A 150 -16.79 -17.91 26.66
C ALA A 150 -18.21 -17.45 27.03
N MET A 151 -18.83 -16.55 26.26
CA MET A 151 -20.22 -16.11 26.47
C MET A 151 -21.24 -17.25 26.33
N ILE A 152 -20.99 -18.21 25.42
CA ILE A 152 -21.81 -19.43 25.27
C ILE A 152 -21.77 -20.27 26.56
N SER A 153 -20.57 -20.46 27.10
CA SER A 153 -20.33 -21.36 28.24
C SER A 153 -20.55 -20.69 29.60
N GLY A 154 -20.68 -19.36 29.60
CA GLY A 154 -20.80 -18.52 30.78
C GLY A 154 -22.11 -18.74 31.56
N ARG A 155 -22.03 -18.52 32.87
CA ARG A 155 -23.20 -18.46 33.78
C ARG A 155 -23.62 -17.02 34.09
N GLU A 156 -23.12 -16.06 33.31
CA GLU A 156 -23.40 -14.63 33.43
C GLU A 156 -24.88 -14.31 33.30
N LYS A 157 -25.30 -13.16 33.85
CA LYS A 157 -26.68 -12.71 33.73
C LYS A 157 -27.02 -12.38 32.27
N PRO A 158 -28.27 -12.55 31.82
CA PRO A 158 -28.67 -12.27 30.43
C PRO A 158 -28.31 -10.85 29.94
N GLN A 159 -28.33 -9.86 30.83
CA GLN A 159 -27.98 -8.47 30.53
C GLN A 159 -26.48 -8.30 30.24
N GLU A 160 -25.62 -8.93 31.05
CA GLU A 160 -24.16 -8.89 30.88
C GLU A 160 -23.74 -9.52 29.54
N ARG A 161 -24.39 -10.62 29.15
CA ARG A 161 -24.18 -11.25 27.84
C ARG A 161 -24.63 -10.37 26.67
N GLY A 162 -25.71 -9.61 26.86
CA GLY A 162 -26.19 -8.64 25.87
C GLY A 162 -25.13 -7.56 25.59
N TYR A 163 -24.57 -6.97 26.63
CA TYR A 163 -23.49 -5.98 26.47
C TYR A 163 -22.21 -6.58 25.88
N GLY A 164 -21.83 -7.80 26.29
CA GLY A 164 -20.67 -8.50 25.72
C GLY A 164 -20.82 -8.77 24.23
N LEU A 165 -22.04 -9.07 23.78
CA LEU A 165 -22.37 -9.26 22.38
C LEU A 165 -22.34 -7.94 21.58
N GLU A 166 -22.82 -6.83 22.16
CA GLU A 166 -22.73 -5.50 21.55
C GLU A 166 -21.26 -5.10 21.30
N GLU A 167 -20.38 -5.31 22.28
CA GLU A 167 -18.94 -5.03 22.14
C GLU A 167 -18.29 -5.95 21.10
N LEU A 168 -18.63 -7.25 21.12
CA LEU A 168 -18.11 -8.22 20.15
C LEU A 168 -18.48 -7.83 18.71
N LEU A 169 -19.72 -7.36 18.48
CA LEU A 169 -20.14 -6.88 17.16
C LEU A 169 -19.37 -5.62 16.75
N ALA A 170 -19.19 -4.66 17.66
CA ALA A 170 -18.43 -3.45 17.38
C ALA A 170 -16.98 -3.77 16.94
N GLU A 171 -16.30 -4.64 17.70
CA GLU A 171 -14.94 -5.07 17.37
C GLU A 171 -14.89 -5.89 16.06
N LEU A 172 -15.92 -6.69 15.77
CA LEU A 172 -16.00 -7.43 14.51
C LEU A 172 -16.11 -6.49 13.29
N PHE A 173 -16.96 -5.45 13.37
CA PHE A 173 -17.05 -4.45 12.31
C PHE A 173 -15.72 -3.68 12.15
N GLU A 174 -15.06 -3.34 13.26
CA GLU A 174 -13.76 -2.66 13.25
C GLU A 174 -12.67 -3.50 12.56
N VAL A 175 -12.58 -4.80 12.87
CA VAL A 175 -11.64 -5.74 12.21
C VAL A 175 -11.87 -5.85 10.70
N HIS A 176 -13.11 -5.63 10.27
CA HIS A 176 -13.50 -5.63 8.87
C HIS A 176 -13.44 -4.24 8.22
N GLU A 177 -12.94 -3.22 8.94
CA GLU A 177 -12.81 -1.84 8.48
C GLU A 177 -14.16 -1.25 8.03
N ILE A 178 -15.25 -1.69 8.66
CA ILE A 178 -16.60 -1.17 8.41
C ILE A 178 -16.89 -0.11 9.47
N PRO A 179 -17.15 1.15 9.08
CA PRO A 179 -17.49 2.22 10.02
C PRO A 179 -18.79 1.88 10.75
N TYR A 180 -18.67 1.42 12.00
CA TYR A 180 -19.80 1.03 12.84
C TYR A 180 -19.99 2.02 13.99
N ARG A 181 -21.21 2.53 14.11
CA ARG A 181 -21.67 3.30 15.26
C ARG A 181 -22.18 2.33 16.33
N ARG A 182 -21.52 2.39 17.49
CA ARG A 182 -21.88 1.67 18.72
C ARG A 182 -23.31 2.00 19.20
N PRO A 183 -23.91 1.18 20.09
CA PRO A 183 -25.26 1.40 20.60
C PRO A 183 -25.49 2.84 21.10
N TYR A 184 -26.64 3.41 20.76
CA TYR A 184 -27.03 4.75 21.20
C TYR A 184 -28.54 4.85 21.48
N ARG A 185 -28.93 5.85 22.26
CA ARG A 185 -30.33 6.13 22.60
C ARG A 185 -30.81 7.36 21.85
N THR A 186 -31.94 7.23 21.16
CA THR A 186 -32.73 8.36 20.65
C THR A 186 -33.74 8.80 21.72
N ALA A 187 -34.49 9.88 21.44
CA ALA A 187 -35.52 10.38 22.35
C ALA A 187 -36.63 9.36 22.66
N THR A 188 -36.81 8.36 21.78
CA THR A 188 -37.91 7.39 21.86
C THR A 188 -37.45 5.94 21.99
N GLU A 189 -36.22 5.60 21.61
CA GLU A 189 -35.77 4.20 21.55
C GLU A 189 -34.25 4.00 21.64
N GLN A 190 -33.80 2.81 22.02
CA GLN A 190 -32.39 2.39 21.94
C GLN A 190 -32.14 1.65 20.62
N ILE A 191 -31.08 2.03 19.92
CA ILE A 191 -30.57 1.40 18.69
C ILE A 191 -29.28 0.66 19.07
N ASP A 192 -29.21 -0.63 18.77
CA ASP A 192 -28.07 -1.48 19.17
C ASP A 192 -26.84 -1.22 18.28
N GLY A 193 -27.03 -0.75 17.04
CA GLY A 193 -25.94 -0.29 16.19
C GLY A 193 -26.37 0.24 14.84
N HIS A 194 -25.43 0.89 14.16
CA HIS A 194 -25.62 1.44 12.80
C HIS A 194 -24.30 1.36 12.01
N PHE A 195 -24.36 1.10 10.72
CA PHE A 195 -23.20 1.28 9.83
C PHE A 195 -23.62 1.67 8.43
N GLU A 196 -22.75 2.37 7.71
CA GLU A 196 -22.96 2.67 6.30
C GLU A 196 -22.18 1.67 5.44
N PHE A 197 -22.83 1.12 4.41
CA PHE A 197 -22.15 0.28 3.44
C PHE A 197 -22.69 0.54 2.03
N LYS A 198 -21.79 0.89 1.11
CA LYS A 198 -22.11 1.19 -0.30
C LYS A 198 -23.22 2.25 -0.48
N GLY A 199 -23.24 3.27 0.38
CA GLY A 199 -24.22 4.36 0.31
C GLY A 199 -25.59 4.02 0.88
N PHE A 200 -25.72 2.90 1.60
CA PHE A 200 -26.92 2.55 2.35
C PHE A 200 -26.62 2.55 3.84
N ASP A 201 -27.54 3.11 4.63
CA ASP A 201 -27.52 3.07 6.08
C ASP A 201 -28.14 1.78 6.58
N TYR A 202 -27.40 1.01 7.37
CA TYR A 202 -27.88 -0.22 7.96
C TYR A 202 -28.05 -0.06 9.46
N LEU A 203 -29.22 -0.41 9.99
CA LEU A 203 -29.43 -0.58 11.41
C LEU A 203 -29.13 -2.03 11.81
N VAL A 204 -28.42 -2.17 12.92
CA VAL A 204 -28.08 -3.44 13.55
C VAL A 204 -28.94 -3.61 14.80
N GLU A 205 -29.68 -4.71 14.86
CA GLU A 205 -30.36 -5.15 16.08
C GLU A 205 -29.90 -6.56 16.43
N ALA A 206 -29.52 -6.74 17.70
CA ALA A 206 -28.83 -7.92 18.18
C ALA A 206 -29.58 -8.52 19.38
N ARG A 207 -29.96 -9.80 19.31
CA ARG A 207 -30.56 -10.48 20.46
C ARG A 207 -29.92 -11.84 20.78
N TRP A 208 -29.39 -11.96 22.00
CA TRP A 208 -28.90 -13.22 22.57
C TRP A 208 -30.05 -14.13 23.03
N ARG A 209 -30.05 -15.41 22.63
CA ARG A 209 -31.03 -16.40 23.10
C ARG A 209 -30.39 -17.76 23.37
N SER A 210 -30.91 -18.45 24.38
CA SER A 210 -30.50 -19.81 24.72
C SER A 210 -31.10 -20.88 23.81
N GLU A 211 -32.16 -20.53 23.09
CA GLU A 211 -32.89 -21.40 22.15
C GLU A 211 -33.01 -20.68 20.80
N PRO A 212 -33.04 -21.44 19.68
CA PRO A 212 -33.33 -20.88 18.37
C PRO A 212 -34.67 -20.11 18.36
N PRO A 213 -34.75 -18.95 17.69
CA PRO A 213 -36.00 -18.20 17.63
C PRO A 213 -37.07 -18.96 16.83
N SER A 214 -38.31 -18.96 17.33
CA SER A 214 -39.45 -19.44 16.56
C SER A 214 -39.83 -18.47 15.43
N GLU A 215 -40.66 -18.89 14.49
CA GLU A 215 -41.16 -18.00 13.42
C GLU A 215 -41.94 -16.79 14.00
N ALA A 216 -42.70 -17.01 15.08
CA ALA A 216 -43.40 -15.94 15.79
C ALA A 216 -42.43 -14.95 16.46
N ASP A 217 -41.33 -15.45 17.04
CA ASP A 217 -40.28 -14.61 17.60
C ASP A 217 -39.62 -13.72 16.54
N LEU A 218 -39.33 -14.30 15.36
CA LEU A 218 -38.76 -13.55 14.24
C LEU A 218 -39.73 -12.50 13.71
N ALA A 219 -41.02 -12.82 13.61
CA ALA A 219 -42.06 -11.88 13.18
C ALA A 219 -42.25 -10.72 14.18
N ALA A 220 -42.25 -11.01 15.48
CA ALA A 220 -42.33 -9.99 16.53
C ALA A 220 -41.09 -9.09 16.54
N PHE A 221 -39.90 -9.70 16.42
CA PHE A 221 -38.63 -8.97 16.36
C PHE A 221 -38.56 -8.07 15.13
N LYS A 222 -38.99 -8.58 13.97
CA LYS A 222 -39.13 -7.77 12.75
C LYS A 222 -40.09 -6.60 12.96
N THR A 223 -41.28 -6.85 13.49
CA THR A 223 -42.26 -5.78 13.74
C THR A 223 -41.71 -4.69 14.65
N LYS A 224 -40.88 -5.05 15.64
CA LYS A 224 -40.16 -4.09 16.48
C LYS A 224 -39.16 -3.27 15.68
N VAL A 225 -38.32 -3.92 14.86
CA VAL A 225 -37.35 -3.25 13.99
C VAL A 225 -38.03 -2.31 12.98
N ASP A 226 -39.15 -2.74 12.37
CA ASP A 226 -39.94 -1.91 11.43
C ASP A 226 -40.50 -0.64 12.08
N LYS A 227 -40.86 -0.69 13.38
CA LYS A 227 -41.33 0.49 14.12
C LYS A 227 -40.22 1.51 14.37
N LYS A 228 -38.99 1.07 14.61
CA LYS A 228 -37.84 1.97 14.84
C LYS A 228 -37.56 2.87 13.62
N LEU A 229 -37.93 2.42 12.42
CA LEU A 229 -37.74 3.13 11.15
C LEU A 229 -38.85 4.13 10.80
N GLN A 230 -40.02 4.08 11.44
CA GLN A 230 -41.18 4.93 11.11
C GLN A 230 -41.14 6.31 11.80
N VAL A 231 -40.02 6.69 12.40
CA VAL A 231 -39.80 8.00 13.03
C VAL A 231 -38.81 8.81 12.16
N PRO A 232 -39.24 9.78 11.34
CA PRO A 232 -38.35 10.65 10.54
C PRO A 232 -38.00 11.92 11.34
N GLU A 233 -36.89 12.65 11.15
CA GLU A 233 -36.60 13.37 9.90
C GLU A 233 -35.21 14.07 9.88
N GLU A 234 -34.18 13.61 10.62
CA GLU A 234 -32.86 14.32 10.62
C GLU A 234 -31.74 13.67 9.80
N PHE A 235 -31.97 12.52 9.16
CA PHE A 235 -30.91 11.78 8.46
C PHE A 235 -31.29 11.17 7.09
N SER A 236 -32.35 11.65 6.42
CA SER A 236 -32.66 11.15 5.06
C SER A 236 -31.84 11.88 3.99
N SER A 237 -30.83 11.19 3.44
CA SER A 237 -30.28 11.49 2.11
C SER A 237 -31.31 11.10 1.02
N PRO A 238 -31.46 11.87 -0.08
CA PRO A 238 -32.61 11.76 -1.00
C PRO A 238 -32.53 10.57 -2.00
N PHE A 239 -31.72 9.55 -1.75
CA PHE A 239 -31.58 8.40 -2.63
C PHE A 239 -31.60 7.09 -1.85
N SER A 240 -32.77 6.48 -1.65
CA SER A 240 -32.84 5.04 -1.39
C SER A 240 -34.19 4.45 -1.80
N ALA A 241 -34.18 3.71 -2.91
CA ALA A 241 -35.18 2.71 -3.18
C ALA A 241 -35.01 1.59 -2.15
N PHE A 242 -36.08 1.31 -1.40
CA PHE A 242 -36.09 0.46 -0.22
C PHE A 242 -36.23 -1.01 -0.62
N ASP A 243 -35.13 -1.77 -0.68
CA ASP A 243 -35.15 -3.21 -0.98
C ASP A 243 -35.01 -4.06 0.30
N ARG A 244 -35.84 -5.10 0.44
CA ARG A 244 -36.06 -5.83 1.69
C ARG A 244 -35.27 -7.15 1.74
N LYS A 245 -34.56 -7.32 2.86
CA LYS A 245 -34.15 -8.56 3.57
C LYS A 245 -32.71 -9.02 3.38
N SER A 246 -32.01 -9.16 4.50
CA SER A 246 -31.00 -10.20 4.72
C SER A 246 -31.12 -10.70 6.16
N PHE A 247 -31.55 -11.96 6.34
CA PHE A 247 -31.59 -12.64 7.63
C PHE A 247 -30.34 -13.52 7.75
N TRP A 248 -29.54 -13.30 8.78
CA TRP A 248 -28.44 -14.20 9.09
C TRP A 248 -28.76 -14.95 10.38
N ASN A 249 -29.15 -16.22 10.25
CA ASN A 249 -29.13 -17.18 11.35
C ASN A 249 -27.78 -17.90 11.27
N LEU A 250 -26.89 -17.69 12.24
CA LEU A 250 -25.64 -18.43 12.33
C LEU A 250 -25.84 -19.56 13.35
N PRO A 251 -26.20 -20.78 12.91
CA PRO A 251 -26.24 -21.92 13.83
C PRO A 251 -24.80 -22.23 14.26
N VAL A 252 -24.53 -22.11 15.56
CA VAL A 252 -23.29 -22.64 16.14
C VAL A 252 -23.49 -24.15 16.25
N ALA A 253 -22.85 -24.89 15.34
CA ALA A 253 -22.94 -26.34 15.26
C ALA A 253 -22.29 -27.00 16.49
N SER A 254 -22.98 -27.00 17.65
CA SER A 254 -22.79 -27.95 18.79
C SER A 254 -23.52 -27.59 20.10
N ASN A 255 -24.23 -26.45 20.23
CA ASN A 255 -24.96 -26.11 21.47
C ASN A 255 -26.24 -25.28 21.16
N PRO A 256 -27.32 -25.33 21.97
CA PRO A 256 -28.62 -24.73 21.61
C PRO A 256 -28.65 -23.19 21.62
N THR A 257 -27.57 -22.54 22.03
CA THR A 257 -27.47 -21.08 22.11
C THR A 257 -27.40 -20.47 20.72
N SER A 258 -28.41 -19.66 20.36
CA SER A 258 -28.54 -19.03 19.04
C SER A 258 -28.55 -17.51 19.19
N PHE A 259 -27.80 -16.81 18.33
CA PHE A 259 -27.83 -15.36 18.23
C PHE A 259 -28.55 -14.95 16.95
N CYS A 260 -29.44 -13.96 17.05
CA CYS A 260 -30.14 -13.39 15.89
C CYS A 260 -29.62 -11.99 15.62
N LEU A 261 -29.02 -11.81 14.43
CA LEU A 261 -28.62 -10.53 13.88
C LEU A 261 -29.58 -10.15 12.77
N MET A 262 -30.27 -9.02 12.92
CA MET A 262 -30.96 -8.40 11.78
C MET A 262 -30.22 -7.13 11.36
N VAL A 263 -29.98 -7.06 10.06
CA VAL A 263 -29.35 -5.93 9.40
C VAL A 263 -30.32 -5.44 8.33
N ARG A 264 -30.74 -4.17 8.41
CA ARG A 264 -31.73 -3.60 7.50
C ARG A 264 -31.32 -2.22 7.02
N THR A 265 -31.38 -2.04 5.69
CA THR A 265 -31.28 -0.77 4.97
C THR A 265 -32.51 0.09 5.15
#